data_AF-A0A2N1BVN9-F1
#
_entry.id   AF-A0A2N1BVN9-F1
#
_cell.length_a   1.000
_cell.length_b   1.000
_cell.length_c   1.000
_cell.angle_alpha   90.00
_cell.angle_beta   90.00
_cell.angle_gamma   90.00
#
_symmetry.space_group_name_H-M   'P 1'
#
loop_
_entity.id
_entity.type
_entity.pdbx_description
1 polymer ?
#
loop_
_entity_poly.entity_id
_entity_poly.type
_entity_poly.pdbx_seq_one_letter_code
_entity_poly.pdbx_strand_id
1 'polypeptide(L)'
;MCETFDAGPTFTKESLSLHGNAEDIFKRTASVIAKIIKTICIERPSPQPQRGEVTLFERRTPEQSKIPNNLTPQQLYDFIRMLDAPSYPKAFYQNGNMRLEFSGAQLINNEVTANVNFTTVSSPTPSSWVNDTQMGPKNG
;
A
#
# COMPACT_ATOMS: atom_id res chain seq x y z
N MET A 1 -12.86 -21.86 6.52
CA MET A 1 -12.10 -21.39 5.33
C MET A 1 -12.95 -21.71 4.10
N CYS A 2 -12.97 -20.84 3.09
CA CYS A 2 -13.72 -21.04 1.84
C CYS A 2 -12.78 -20.84 0.66
N GLU A 3 -13.18 -21.31 -0.53
CA GLU A 3 -12.39 -21.20 -1.77
C GLU A 3 -12.25 -19.75 -2.25
N THR A 4 -13.26 -18.92 -2.01
CA THR A 4 -13.24 -17.50 -2.37
C THR A 4 -12.47 -16.68 -1.34
N PHE A 5 -11.53 -15.86 -1.81
CA PHE A 5 -10.69 -14.99 -0.98
C PHE A 5 -11.53 -14.03 -0.11
N ASP A 6 -11.21 -13.95 1.18
CA ASP A 6 -11.90 -13.12 2.19
C ASP A 6 -13.43 -13.27 2.29
N ALA A 7 -14.03 -14.31 1.70
CA ALA A 7 -15.49 -14.54 1.72
C ALA A 7 -16.00 -15.45 2.86
N GLY A 8 -15.10 -15.82 3.79
CA GLY A 8 -15.44 -16.71 4.91
C GLY A 8 -16.43 -16.06 5.89
N PRO A 9 -17.19 -16.85 6.67
CA PRO A 9 -18.05 -16.28 7.70
C PRO A 9 -17.22 -15.58 8.79
N THR A 10 -17.76 -14.54 9.41
CA THR A 10 -17.05 -13.70 10.40
C THR A 10 -17.50 -14.03 11.82
N PHE A 11 -16.56 -14.14 12.76
CA PHE A 11 -16.87 -14.37 14.18
C PHE A 11 -17.42 -13.13 14.88
N THR A 12 -16.79 -11.98 14.66
CA THR A 12 -17.17 -10.69 15.24
C THR A 12 -16.62 -9.55 14.38
N LYS A 13 -17.06 -8.32 14.64
CA LYS A 13 -16.61 -7.10 13.99
C LYS A 13 -16.43 -6.01 15.04
N GLU A 14 -15.40 -5.21 14.89
CA GLU A 14 -15.08 -4.09 15.78
C GLU A 14 -14.81 -2.84 14.94
N SER A 15 -15.27 -1.68 15.41
CA SER A 15 -14.98 -0.41 14.77
C SER A 15 -13.53 -0.02 15.02
N LEU A 16 -12.86 0.49 13.98
CA LEU A 16 -11.49 0.98 14.04
C LEU A 16 -11.41 2.37 13.40
N SER A 17 -10.91 3.34 14.16
CA SER A 17 -10.62 4.68 13.59
C SER A 17 -9.54 4.56 12.50
N LEU A 18 -9.58 5.38 11.45
CA LEU A 18 -8.52 5.44 10.43
C LEU A 18 -7.73 6.74 10.49
N HIS A 19 -7.81 7.45 11.62
CA HIS A 19 -7.06 8.68 11.86
C HIS A 19 -5.56 8.41 12.04
N GLY A 20 -4.72 9.35 11.59
CA GLY A 20 -3.26 9.22 11.61
C GLY A 20 -2.69 8.54 10.37
N ASN A 21 -1.39 8.22 10.42
CA ASN A 21 -0.70 7.52 9.35
C ASN A 21 -0.93 5.99 9.42
N ALA A 22 -0.42 5.27 8.42
CA ALA A 22 -0.54 3.82 8.36
C ALA A 22 0.04 3.13 9.60
N GLU A 23 1.17 3.61 10.14
CA GLU A 23 1.78 3.05 11.34
C GLU A 23 0.86 3.17 12.57
N ASP A 24 0.25 4.34 12.79
CA ASP A 24 -0.70 4.58 13.88
C ASP A 24 -1.94 3.70 13.74
N ILE A 25 -2.44 3.54 12.52
CA ILE A 25 -3.56 2.65 12.21
C ILE A 25 -3.19 1.21 12.57
N PHE A 26 -1.99 0.73 12.20
CA PHE A 26 -1.57 -0.64 12.54
C PHE A 26 -1.40 -0.86 14.04
N LYS A 27 -0.83 0.10 14.76
CA LYS A 27 -0.72 0.03 16.23
C LYS A 27 -2.10 -0.08 16.89
N ARG A 28 -3.06 0.73 16.44
CA ARG A 28 -4.45 0.64 16.95
C ARG A 28 -5.13 -0.66 16.54
N THR A 29 -4.86 -1.15 15.34
CA THR A 29 -5.37 -2.44 14.84
C THR A 29 -4.90 -3.59 15.74
N ALA A 30 -3.63 -3.59 16.17
CA ALA A 30 -3.09 -4.63 17.05
C ALA A 30 -3.89 -4.77 18.35
N SER A 31 -4.25 -3.64 18.98
CA SER A 31 -5.09 -3.64 20.19
C SER A 31 -6.50 -4.19 19.94
N VAL A 32 -7.11 -3.84 18.81
CA VAL A 32 -8.43 -4.36 18.40
C VAL A 32 -8.36 -5.87 18.13
N ILE A 33 -7.32 -6.34 17.44
CA ILE A 33 -7.10 -7.77 17.20
C ILE A 33 -6.98 -8.53 18.53
N ALA A 34 -6.19 -8.02 19.48
CA ALA A 34 -6.06 -8.65 20.79
C ALA A 34 -7.41 -8.76 21.52
N LYS A 35 -8.25 -7.73 21.44
CA LYS A 35 -9.63 -7.77 21.96
C LYS A 35 -10.46 -8.86 21.26
N ILE A 36 -10.45 -8.90 19.93
CA ILE A 36 -11.18 -9.90 19.14
C ILE A 36 -10.74 -11.33 19.51
N ILE A 37 -9.43 -11.59 19.61
CA ILE A 37 -8.89 -12.89 20.01
C ILE A 37 -9.43 -13.28 21.39
N LYS A 38 -9.40 -12.36 22.37
CA LYS A 38 -9.93 -12.61 23.71
C LYS A 38 -11.42 -12.97 23.67
N THR A 39 -12.23 -12.21 22.93
CA THR A 39 -13.66 -12.48 22.75
C THR A 39 -13.90 -13.87 22.16
N ILE A 40 -13.18 -14.23 21.09
CA ILE A 40 -13.33 -15.54 20.45
C ILE A 40 -12.98 -16.68 21.41
N CYS A 41 -11.90 -16.55 22.19
CA CYS A 41 -11.44 -17.59 23.11
C CYS A 41 -12.38 -17.79 24.31
N ILE A 42 -12.94 -16.70 24.86
CA ILE A 42 -13.79 -16.74 26.06
C ILE A 42 -15.24 -17.06 25.70
N GLU A 43 -15.80 -16.33 24.73
CA GLU A 43 -17.24 -16.39 24.42
C GLU A 43 -17.57 -17.47 23.40
N ARG A 44 -16.57 -17.94 22.63
CA ARG A 44 -16.71 -18.98 21.60
C ARG A 44 -17.90 -18.75 20.65
N PRO A 45 -18.02 -17.55 20.04
CA PRO A 45 -19.13 -17.26 19.15
C PRO A 45 -19.10 -18.15 17.91
N SER A 46 -20.28 -18.48 17.37
CA SER A 46 -20.40 -19.17 16.08
C SER A 46 -20.29 -18.16 14.93
N PRO A 47 -19.48 -18.41 13.89
CA PRO A 47 -19.27 -17.46 12.82
C PRO A 47 -20.53 -17.30 11.96
N GLN A 48 -20.77 -16.08 11.48
CA GLN A 48 -21.96 -15.72 10.71
C GLN A 48 -21.60 -15.39 9.25
N PRO A 49 -22.44 -15.76 8.27
CA PRO A 49 -22.24 -15.37 6.87
C PRO A 49 -22.14 -13.85 6.71
N GLN A 50 -21.26 -13.41 5.80
CA GLN A 50 -21.17 -12.00 5.43
C GLN A 50 -22.45 -11.54 4.71
N ARG A 51 -22.73 -10.23 4.77
CA ARG A 51 -23.92 -9.60 4.16
C ARG A 51 -23.52 -8.26 3.54
N GLY A 52 -24.19 -7.90 2.44
CA GLY A 52 -23.97 -6.65 1.72
C GLY A 52 -23.29 -6.84 0.36
N GLU A 53 -23.11 -5.73 -0.35
CA GLU A 53 -22.43 -5.69 -1.64
C GLU A 53 -20.94 -5.98 -1.48
N VAL A 54 -20.39 -6.78 -2.40
CA VAL A 54 -18.97 -7.16 -2.39
C VAL A 54 -18.17 -6.10 -3.12
N THR A 55 -17.06 -5.65 -2.51
CA THR A 55 -16.04 -4.84 -3.17
C THR A 55 -14.72 -5.61 -3.14
N LEU A 56 -14.08 -5.73 -4.30
CA LEU A 56 -12.79 -6.42 -4.45
C LEU A 56 -11.66 -5.41 -4.57
N PHE A 57 -10.52 -5.70 -3.94
CA PHE A 57 -9.31 -4.89 -4.00
C PHE A 57 -8.14 -5.71 -4.51
N GLU A 58 -7.37 -5.15 -5.43
CA GLU A 58 -6.12 -5.74 -5.88
C GLU A 58 -4.95 -5.33 -4.98
N ARG A 59 -3.94 -6.19 -4.89
CA ARG A 59 -2.72 -5.86 -4.15
C ARG A 59 -1.97 -4.74 -4.86
N ARG A 60 -1.61 -3.69 -4.13
CA ARG A 60 -0.84 -2.58 -4.69
C ARG A 60 0.60 -2.98 -5.01
N THR A 61 1.16 -2.40 -6.08
CA THR A 61 2.60 -2.49 -6.42
C THR A 61 3.37 -1.27 -5.89
N PRO A 62 4.70 -1.36 -5.70
CA PRO A 62 5.51 -0.21 -5.30
C PRO A 62 5.40 0.99 -6.25
N GLU A 63 5.21 0.76 -7.55
CA GLU A 63 5.07 1.79 -8.57
C GLU A 63 3.78 2.60 -8.38
N GLN A 64 2.74 1.98 -7.82
CA GLN A 64 1.49 2.65 -7.45
C GLN A 64 1.64 3.52 -6.20
N SER A 65 2.82 3.61 -5.59
CA SER A 65 3.15 4.67 -4.63
C SER A 65 3.60 5.97 -5.30
N LYS A 66 3.70 6.02 -6.63
CA LYS A 66 3.89 7.28 -7.35
C LYS A 66 2.66 8.15 -7.15
N ILE A 67 2.85 9.37 -6.66
CA ILE A 67 1.76 10.32 -6.41
C ILE A 67 1.12 10.70 -7.77
N PRO A 68 -0.20 10.49 -7.93
CA PRO A 68 -0.92 10.95 -9.12
C PRO A 68 -0.93 12.47 -9.26
N ASN A 69 -1.05 12.95 -10.49
CA ASN A 69 -1.27 14.37 -10.74
C ASN A 69 -2.70 14.78 -10.35
N ASN A 70 -2.91 16.08 -10.08
CA ASN A 70 -4.22 16.70 -9.87
C ASN A 70 -5.01 16.18 -8.65
N LEU A 71 -4.33 15.74 -7.60
CA LEU A 71 -4.98 15.43 -6.33
C LEU A 71 -5.44 16.71 -5.62
N THR A 72 -6.58 16.66 -4.96
CA THR A 72 -6.94 17.67 -3.96
C THR A 72 -5.99 17.59 -2.75
N PRO A 73 -5.87 18.65 -1.92
CA PRO A 73 -5.05 18.61 -0.72
C PRO A 73 -5.42 17.46 0.22
N GLN A 74 -6.71 17.18 0.40
CA GLN A 74 -7.18 16.02 1.18
C GLN A 74 -6.71 14.70 0.58
N GLN A 75 -6.84 14.52 -0.74
CA GLN A 75 -6.40 13.29 -1.41
C GLN A 75 -4.89 13.11 -1.33
N LEU A 76 -4.12 14.20 -1.48
CA LEU A 76 -2.66 14.17 -1.34
C LEU A 76 -2.24 13.77 0.07
N TYR A 77 -2.86 14.37 1.09
CA TYR A 77 -2.65 14.03 2.49
C TYR A 77 -2.96 12.54 2.75
N ASP A 78 -4.12 12.06 2.30
CA ASP A 78 -4.51 10.66 2.46
C ASP A 78 -3.54 9.71 1.73
N PHE A 79 -3.08 10.08 0.54
CA PHE A 79 -2.14 9.28 -0.24
C PHE A 79 -0.79 9.14 0.47
N ILE A 80 -0.25 10.24 1.03
CA ILE A 80 1.02 10.21 1.75
C ILE A 80 0.87 9.44 3.06
N ARG A 81 -0.10 9.78 3.91
CA ARG A 81 -0.22 9.18 5.26
C ARG A 81 -0.50 7.68 5.22
N MET A 82 -1.22 7.20 4.21
CA MET A 82 -1.55 5.77 4.07
C MET A 82 -0.37 4.92 3.57
N LEU A 83 0.69 5.55 3.07
CA LEU A 83 1.95 4.91 2.70
C LEU A 83 3.07 5.17 3.72
N ASP A 84 2.78 5.96 4.76
CA ASP A 84 3.77 6.35 5.76
C ASP A 84 3.86 5.33 6.91
N ALA A 85 4.53 4.21 6.63
CA ALA A 85 4.91 3.19 7.60
C ALA A 85 6.27 2.54 7.26
N PRO A 86 6.97 1.87 8.20
CA PRO A 86 8.34 1.37 8.01
C PRO A 86 8.56 0.36 6.86
N SER A 87 7.57 -0.47 6.52
CA SER A 87 7.69 -1.48 5.45
C SER A 87 6.94 -1.13 4.16
N TYR A 88 6.39 0.08 4.09
CA TYR A 88 5.56 0.51 2.97
C TYR A 88 6.38 1.35 1.98
N PRO A 89 6.24 1.13 0.66
CA PRO A 89 6.82 2.02 -0.32
C PRO A 89 6.20 3.40 -0.17
N LYS A 90 7.00 4.38 0.26
CA LYS A 90 6.55 5.75 0.54
C LYS A 90 5.94 6.39 -0.71
N ALA A 91 5.00 7.30 -0.50
CA ALA A 91 4.47 8.13 -1.57
C ALA A 91 5.62 8.91 -2.21
N PHE A 92 5.73 8.93 -3.54
CA PHE A 92 6.86 9.59 -4.20
C PHE A 92 6.53 10.33 -5.49
N TYR A 93 7.35 11.33 -5.80
CA TYR A 93 7.50 11.87 -7.15
C TYR A 93 8.83 11.43 -7.76
N GLN A 94 8.84 11.29 -9.09
CA GLN A 94 10.04 10.97 -9.85
C GLN A 94 10.43 12.17 -10.72
N ASN A 95 11.67 12.64 -10.59
CA ASN A 95 12.23 13.69 -11.43
C ASN A 95 13.61 13.25 -11.95
N GLY A 96 13.67 12.81 -13.22
CA GLY A 96 14.89 12.23 -13.78
C GLY A 96 15.35 11.00 -12.97
N ASN A 97 16.60 11.02 -12.51
CA ASN A 97 17.20 9.99 -11.64
C ASN A 97 16.96 10.24 -10.14
N MET A 98 16.21 11.28 -9.77
CA MET A 98 15.91 11.60 -8.39
C MET A 98 14.49 11.13 -8.02
N ARG A 99 14.40 10.42 -6.90
CA ARG A 99 13.14 10.06 -6.26
C ARG A 99 12.96 10.93 -5.01
N LEU A 100 11.78 11.54 -4.91
CA LEU A 100 11.37 12.38 -3.80
C LEU A 100 10.32 11.61 -3.01
N GLU A 101 10.68 11.07 -1.85
CA GLU A 101 9.79 10.27 -1.00
C GLU A 101 9.22 11.13 0.13
N PHE A 102 7.91 11.06 0.33
CA PHE A 102 7.18 11.90 1.27
C PHE A 102 6.72 11.11 2.50
N SER A 103 6.81 11.75 3.66
CA SER A 103 6.34 11.20 4.94
C SER A 103 5.91 12.32 5.89
N GLY A 104 5.24 11.98 7.00
CA GLY A 104 4.85 12.93 8.02
C GLY A 104 3.91 14.02 7.51
N ALA A 105 3.00 13.69 6.58
CA ALA A 105 2.08 14.66 6.03
C ALA A 105 1.13 15.24 7.09
N GLN A 106 0.85 16.52 7.00
CA GLN A 106 -0.15 17.23 7.79
C GLN A 106 -1.06 18.02 6.86
N LEU A 107 -2.34 18.13 7.19
CA LEU A 107 -3.33 18.90 6.45
C LEU A 107 -3.93 19.97 7.36
N ILE A 108 -3.70 21.24 7.03
CA ILE A 108 -4.21 22.39 7.79
C ILE A 108 -4.73 23.40 6.76
N ASN A 109 -5.97 23.89 6.93
CA ASN A 109 -6.56 24.91 6.07
C ASN A 109 -6.45 24.64 4.55
N ASN A 110 -6.63 23.37 4.14
CA ASN A 110 -6.49 22.92 2.74
C ASN A 110 -5.07 23.03 2.16
N GLU A 111 -4.05 23.08 3.03
CA GLU A 111 -2.64 23.03 2.66
C GLU A 111 -2.00 21.76 3.25
N VAL A 112 -1.14 21.11 2.45
CA VAL A 112 -0.40 19.92 2.88
C VAL A 112 1.06 20.26 3.08
N THR A 113 1.57 20.00 4.29
CA THR A 113 3.01 19.99 4.58
C THR A 113 3.48 18.56 4.77
N ALA A 114 4.72 18.25 4.39
CA ALA A 114 5.30 16.92 4.55
C ALA A 114 6.83 17.01 4.58
N ASN A 115 7.46 15.99 5.15
CA ASN A 115 8.90 15.77 5.01
C ASN A 115 9.19 15.13 3.66
N VAL A 116 10.31 15.50 3.04
CA VAL A 116 10.78 14.91 1.79
C VAL A 116 12.20 14.39 1.94
N ASN A 117 12.41 13.16 1.50
CA ASN A 117 13.74 12.58 1.33
C ASN A 117 14.08 12.50 -0.17
N PHE A 118 15.26 12.95 -0.53
CA PHE A 118 15.78 12.89 -1.90
C PHE A 118 16.76 11.75 -2.03
N THR A 119 16.46 10.80 -2.90
CA THR A 119 17.35 9.67 -3.20
C THR A 119 17.64 9.60 -4.70
N THR A 120 18.84 9.15 -5.07
CA THR A 120 19.13 8.81 -6.45
C THR A 120 18.74 7.36 -6.70
N VAL A 121 17.95 7.15 -7.76
CA VAL A 121 17.70 5.81 -8.31
C VAL A 121 18.68 5.61 -9.46
N SER A 122 19.57 4.63 -9.31
CA SER A 122 20.37 4.16 -10.44
C SER A 122 19.42 3.73 -11.55
N SER A 123 19.62 4.27 -12.76
CA SER A 123 18.88 3.82 -13.94
C SER A 123 18.99 2.29 -14.03
N PRO A 124 17.92 1.56 -14.38
CA PRO A 124 18.10 0.17 -14.79
C PRO A 124 19.09 0.21 -15.95
N THR A 125 20.23 -0.45 -15.78
CA THR A 125 21.21 -0.64 -16.85
C THR A 125 20.42 -1.11 -18.06
N PRO A 126 20.49 -0.44 -19.23
CA PRO A 126 19.89 -0.98 -20.43
C PRO A 126 20.44 -2.38 -20.58
N SER A 127 19.57 -3.39 -20.52
CA SER A 127 19.95 -4.76 -20.83
C SER A 127 20.57 -4.70 -22.22
N SER A 128 21.89 -4.86 -22.25
CA SER A 128 22.65 -4.97 -23.49
C SER A 128 22.23 -6.29 -24.11
N TRP A 129 21.20 -6.27 -24.96
CA TRP A 129 21.10 -7.24 -26.03
C TRP A 129 22.31 -7.00 -26.93
N VAL A 130 23.37 -7.75 -26.65
CA VAL A 130 24.48 -7.93 -27.58
C VAL A 130 23.88 -8.51 -28.85
N ASN A 131 23.94 -7.73 -29.93
CA ASN A 131 23.71 -8.22 -31.28
C ASN A 131 24.76 -9.30 -31.57
N ASP A 132 24.39 -10.57 -31.43
CA ASP A 132 25.14 -11.66 -32.05
C ASP A 132 24.59 -11.86 -33.46
N THR A 133 24.98 -10.95 -34.36
CA THR A 133 24.99 -11.26 -35.79
C THR A 133 26.44 -11.55 -36.15
N GLN A 134 26.80 -12.82 -36.32
CA GLN A 134 27.54 -13.29 -37.50
C GLN A 134 27.67 -14.83 -37.60
N MET A 135 27.19 -15.31 -38.74
CA MET A 135 27.81 -16.31 -39.64
C MET A 135 27.82 -17.81 -39.26
N GLY A 136 27.04 -18.57 -40.02
CA GLY A 136 27.33 -19.97 -40.41
C GLY A 136 26.71 -20.24 -41.80
N PRO A 137 27.44 -20.87 -42.74
CA PRO A 137 27.12 -20.77 -44.16
C PRO A 137 25.98 -21.67 -44.59
N LYS A 138 25.24 -21.22 -45.61
CA LYS A 138 24.43 -22.08 -46.46
C LYS A 138 25.34 -23.13 -47.11
N ASN A 139 24.98 -24.41 -47.01
CA ASN A 139 25.38 -25.46 -47.94
C ASN A 139 24.43 -26.67 -47.77
N GLY A 140 23.93 -27.20 -48.90
CA GLY A 140 23.22 -28.48 -49.00
C GLY A 140 21.80 -28.36 -49.51
#